data_AF-A0A1S1T6K2-F1
#
_entry.id   AF-A0A1S1T6K2-F1
#
_cell.length_a   1.000
_cell.length_b   1.000
_cell.length_c   1.000
_cell.angle_alpha   90.00
_cell.angle_beta   90.00
_cell.angle_gamma   90.00
#
_symmetry.space_group_name_H-M   'P 1'
#
loop_
_entity.id
_entity.type
_entity.pdbx_description
1 polymer ?
#
loop_
_entity_poly.entity_id
_entity_poly.type
_entity_poly.pdbx_seq_one_letter_code
_entity_poly.pdbx_strand_id
1 'polypeptide(L)' 'MIEWRDLTEEDAIDAAVAEHGKDATTSVAYRALEAYRGVETPEYRFWFGLFLKLAKRKHLGWA' A
#
# COMPACT_ATOMS: atom_id res chain seq x y z
N MET A 1 7.97 -12.49 -3.12
CA MET A 1 7.93 -11.01 -3.14
C MET A 1 7.19 -10.66 -4.41
N ILE A 2 6.04 -9.99 -4.29
CA ILE A 2 5.23 -9.66 -5.48
C ILE A 2 5.96 -8.52 -6.21
N GLU A 3 6.16 -8.67 -7.51
CA GLU A 3 6.80 -7.64 -8.34
C GLU A 3 5.86 -6.45 -8.47
N TRP A 4 5.98 -5.50 -7.52
CA TRP A 4 5.16 -4.29 -7.42
C TRP A 4 5.15 -3.42 -8.69
N ARG A 5 6.13 -3.60 -9.57
CA ARG A 5 6.29 -2.82 -10.81
C ARG A 5 5.22 -3.13 -11.85
N ASP A 6 4.68 -4.35 -11.83
CA ASP A 6 3.69 -4.81 -12.81
C ASP A 6 2.27 -4.78 -12.25
N LEU A 7 2.10 -4.36 -10.99
CA LEU A 7 0.80 -4.31 -10.34
C LEU A 7 0.04 -3.04 -10.71
N THR A 8 -1.25 -3.21 -11.03
CA THR A 8 -2.19 -2.09 -10.94
C THR A 8 -2.41 -1.69 -9.49
N GLU A 9 -3.03 -0.53 -9.25
CA GLU A 9 -3.35 -0.10 -7.88
C GLU A 9 -4.29 -1.09 -7.18
N GLU A 10 -5.27 -1.65 -7.89
CA GLU A 10 -6.20 -2.64 -7.34
C GLU A 10 -5.48 -3.95 -7.03
N ASP A 11 -4.67 -4.47 -7.96
CA ASP A 11 -3.91 -5.70 -7.73
C ASP A 11 -2.93 -5.55 -6.57
N ALA A 12 -2.31 -4.38 -6.43
CA ALA A 12 -1.44 -4.06 -5.31
C ALA A 12 -2.18 -4.06 -3.96
N ILE A 13 -3.40 -3.53 -3.92
CA ILE A 13 -4.25 -3.54 -2.72
C ILE A 13 -4.63 -4.98 -2.37
N ASP A 14 -5.14 -5.74 -3.33
CA ASP A 14 -5.58 -7.11 -3.12
C ASP A 14 -4.42 -8.02 -2.69
N ALA A 15 -3.25 -7.85 -3.30
CA ALA A 15 -2.01 -8.50 -2.90
C ALA A 15 -1.64 -8.20 -1.45
N ALA A 16 -1.65 -6.92 -1.05
CA ALA A 16 -1.32 -6.53 0.32
C ALA A 16 -2.34 -7.08 1.32
N VAL A 17 -3.64 -7.07 0.98
CA VAL A 17 -4.70 -7.63 1.82
C VAL A 17 -4.57 -9.15 1.94
N ALA A 18 -4.28 -9.85 0.85
CA ALA A 18 -4.05 -11.30 0.86
C ALA A 18 -2.83 -11.69 1.71
N GLU A 19 -1.78 -10.87 1.70
CA GLU A 19 -0.55 -11.10 2.47
C GLU A 19 -0.72 -10.82 3.97
N HIS A 20 -1.41 -9.73 4.34
CA HIS A 20 -1.49 -9.29 5.74
C HIS A 20 -2.82 -9.60 6.43
N GLY A 21 -3.88 -9.92 5.69
CA GLY A 21 -5.21 -10.20 6.22
C GLY A 21 -5.87 -9.02 6.96
N LYS A 22 -5.45 -7.79 6.66
CA LYS A 22 -6.00 -6.55 7.25
C LYS A 22 -6.77 -5.74 6.22
N ASP A 23 -7.43 -4.68 6.65
CA ASP A 23 -8.07 -3.75 5.72
C ASP A 23 -7.05 -3.13 4.76
N ALA A 24 -7.51 -2.74 3.57
CA ALA A 24 -6.67 -2.23 2.49
C ALA A 24 -5.66 -1.17 2.94
N THR A 25 -6.09 -0.19 3.76
CA THR A 25 -5.20 0.88 4.23
C THR A 25 -4.07 0.34 5.11
N THR A 26 -4.39 -0.50 6.10
CA THR A 26 -3.40 -1.08 7.02
C THR A 26 -2.45 -2.01 6.28
N SER A 27 -2.98 -2.88 5.41
CA SER A 27 -2.20 -3.82 4.62
C SER A 27 -1.19 -3.10 3.71
N VAL A 28 -1.63 -2.05 3.01
CA VAL A 28 -0.73 -1.25 2.15
C VAL A 28 0.31 -0.48 2.97
N ALA A 29 -0.04 -0.01 4.18
CA ALA A 29 0.92 0.64 5.08
C ALA A 29 2.03 -0.34 5.52
N TYR A 30 1.68 -1.59 5.81
CA TYR A 30 2.67 -2.62 6.15
C TYR A 30 3.58 -2.93 4.96
N ARG A 31 3.05 -3.00 3.74
CA ARG A 31 3.90 -3.14 2.55
C ARG A 31 4.86 -1.97 2.35
N ALA A 32 4.40 -0.74 2.58
CA ALA A 32 5.29 0.42 2.55
C ALA A 32 6.40 0.29 3.61
N LEU A 33 6.06 -0.09 4.84
CA LEU A 33 7.05 -0.28 5.91
C LEU A 33 8.07 -1.38 5.57
N GLU A 34 7.62 -2.50 5.01
CA GLU A 34 8.49 -3.60 4.58
C GLU A 34 9.39 -3.21 3.41
N ALA A 35 8.96 -2.32 2.53
CA ALA A 35 9.77 -1.79 1.43
C ALA A 35 10.81 -0.76 1.89
N TYR A 36 10.65 -0.21 3.09
CA TYR A 36 11.57 0.76 3.67
C TYR A 36 12.85 0.05 4.17
N ARG A 37 13.96 0.29 3.47
CA ARG A 37 15.29 -0.28 3.79
C ARG A 37 16.21 0.75 4.46
N GLY A 38 15.64 1.71 5.19
CA GLY A 38 16.37 2.86 5.76
C GLY A 38 16.61 4.00 4.76
N VAL A 39 16.13 3.85 3.52
CA VAL A 39 16.11 4.88 2.47
C VAL A 39 14.78 4.80 1.72
N GLU A 40 14.36 5.92 1.13
CA GLU A 40 13.22 5.93 0.21
C GLU A 40 13.57 5.18 -1.09
N THR A 41 13.12 3.93 -1.18
CA THR A 41 13.18 3.15 -2.41
C THR A 41 12.01 3.49 -3.33
N PRO A 42 12.12 3.23 -4.65
CA PRO A 42 10.98 3.35 -5.56
C PRO A 42 9.77 2.51 -5.13
N GLU A 43 10.03 1.32 -4.58
CA GLU A 43 9.00 0.43 -4.02
C GLU A 43 8.31 1.06 -2.81
N TYR A 44 9.09 1.62 -1.88
CA TYR A 44 8.55 2.37 -0.76
C TYR A 44 7.64 3.51 -1.23
N ARG A 45 8.09 4.30 -2.20
CA ARG A 45 7.31 5.43 -2.73
C ARG A 45 6.01 4.98 -3.39
N PHE A 46 6.02 3.85 -4.10
CA PHE A 46 4.83 3.26 -4.69
C PHE A 46 3.80 2.91 -3.61
N TRP A 47 4.19 2.07 -2.64
CA TRP A 47 3.28 1.63 -1.57
C TRP A 47 2.83 2.77 -0.67
N PHE A 48 3.72 3.71 -0.34
CA PHE A 48 3.38 4.88 0.47
C PHE A 48 2.42 5.83 -0.26
N GLY A 49 2.62 6.04 -1.57
CA GLY A 49 1.69 6.80 -2.41
C GLY A 49 0.30 6.19 -2.44
N LEU A 50 0.22 4.86 -2.55
CA LEU A 50 -1.04 4.11 -2.53
C LEU A 50 -1.73 4.22 -1.15
N PHE A 51 -0.96 4.11 -0.06
CA PHE A 51 -1.45 4.34 1.30
C PHE A 51 -2.10 5.72 1.44
N LEU A 52 -1.44 6.79 0.96
CA LEU A 52 -1.98 8.15 1.03
C LEU A 52 -3.30 8.31 0.25
N LYS A 53 -3.42 7.66 -0.93
CA LYS A 53 -4.67 7.67 -1.71
C LYS A 53 -5.81 7.00 -0.92
N LEU A 54 -5.54 5.86 -0.30
CA LEU A 54 -6.52 5.13 0.51
C LEU A 54 -6.92 5.90 1.78
N ALA A 55 -5.94 6.46 2.50
CA ALA A 55 -6.18 7.26 3.69
C ALA A 55 -7.07 8.48 3.38
N LYS A 56 -6.82 9.16 2.25
CA LYS A 56 -7.64 10.28 1.78
C LYS A 56 -9.06 9.84 1.42
N ARG A 57 -9.24 8.68 0.77
CA ARG A 57 -10.58 8.14 0.46
C ARG A 57 -11.38 7.82 1.72
N LYS A 58 -10.76 7.20 2.75
CA LYS A 58 -11.41 6.97 4.05
C LYS A 58 -11.85 8.26 4.72
N HIS A 59 -11.04 9.32 4.61
CA HIS A 59 -11.32 10.62 5.23
C HIS A 59 -12.50 11.38 4.59
N LEU A 60 -12.86 11.07 3.34
CA LEU A 60 -14.03 11.64 2.66
C LEU A 60 -15.35 10.94 2.99
N GLY A 61 -15.31 9.83 3.75
CA GLY A 61 -16.48 9.06 4.18
C GLY A 61 -16.98 9.36 5.60
N TRP A 62 -16.47 10.40 6.26
CA TRP A 62 -16.89 10.85 7.59
C TRP A 62 -17.87 12.05 7.52
N ALA A 63 -18.90 11.94 6.68
CA ALA A 63 -20.02 12.86 6.66
C ALA A 63 -21.21 12.28 7.46
#